data_AF-A0A1H6YB96-F1
#
_entry.id   AF-A0A1H6YB96-F1
#
_cell.length_a   1.000
_cell.length_b   1.000
_cell.length_c   1.000
_cell.angle_alpha   90.00
_cell.angle_beta   90.00
_cell.angle_gamma   90.00
#
_symmetry.space_group_name_H-M   'P 1'
#
loop_
_entity.id
_entity.type
_entity.pdbx_description
1 polymer ?
#
loop_
_entity_poly.entity_id
_entity_poly.type
_entity_poly.pdbx_seq_one_letter_code
_entity_poly.pdbx_strand_id
1 'polypeptide(L)'
;MTGSEFLDVGNLFLAEPIQISKGQVKVNASRWPEAKTISVTHHEDGALTNSFIAEVTTISNGKIRAEKVSPQGQRLVLPGDELSVTIDTITSRDTLVADVSTAANINCVYPISHRNLGAALQVQIFQISNSTAYADVVSILDPGVNVNDRVDVQLTRGSSIAEFIDDNLAPFGCRLDREPTAGGPGVARVTGYSTQGTECDLEETVCQLQIGDRYEMMVNRGISEAIPSWDEAIGVESVALNEPSAASTTATVELTEVEDSVTGKVTEYQNVPEVGTYHRLPVERSQKTVFLDGIPIQLVSKSEVTGEATIEVTGGEVPRAGRITEYHGLPDVGTSKMVTMRQGQDFVIIDGVPIELESQSEINGKVSLEIVEGGLPFIGQITEYHGLPDVGEIIDCRVDRGTSQVTIDGVPVQFSPPSLVGELKSRLRVLDVGPPVRAELIDYPTLQEGETVRAKVDSNNFTVAHADKGNYRIDLVEQAKKAADVRVRLVSVTAKQILGKVNGYLSLGSTGQNIGRSHTGNSPFTSGDSKNKEITGKKL
;
A
#
# COMPACT_ATOMS: atom_id res chain seq x y z
N MET A 1 -90.44 -33.93 15.07
CA MET A 1 -89.13 -33.62 14.49
C MET A 1 -88.12 -34.56 15.13
N THR A 2 -87.60 -35.52 14.37
CA THR A 2 -86.39 -36.29 14.68
C THR A 2 -85.91 -36.85 13.35
N GLY A 3 -85.11 -36.05 12.63
CA GLY A 3 -84.26 -36.55 11.56
C GLY A 3 -82.87 -36.67 12.14
N SER A 4 -82.29 -37.86 12.08
CA SER A 4 -80.86 -38.08 12.28
C SER A 4 -80.35 -38.82 11.04
N GLU A 5 -79.63 -38.08 10.21
CA GLU A 5 -78.74 -38.62 9.18
C GLU A 5 -77.45 -39.09 9.88
N PHE A 6 -76.88 -40.21 9.45
CA PHE A 6 -75.59 -40.70 9.93
C PHE A 6 -74.58 -40.79 8.79
N LEU A 7 -73.40 -40.22 9.01
CA LEU A 7 -72.18 -40.41 8.23
C LEU A 7 -71.60 -41.80 8.51
N ASP A 8 -71.24 -42.53 7.46
CA ASP A 8 -70.46 -43.77 7.53
C ASP A 8 -68.97 -43.44 7.38
N VAL A 9 -68.26 -43.39 8.50
CA VAL A 9 -66.79 -43.24 8.54
C VAL A 9 -66.24 -44.46 9.26
N GLY A 10 -65.77 -45.45 8.48
CA GLY A 10 -64.93 -46.57 8.90
C GLY A 10 -65.08 -47.04 10.36
N ASN A 11 -66.08 -47.90 10.61
CA ASN A 11 -66.31 -48.62 11.87
C ASN A 11 -66.54 -47.77 13.15
N LEU A 12 -66.71 -46.45 13.04
CA LEU A 12 -67.06 -45.60 14.18
C LEU A 12 -68.58 -45.42 14.28
N PHE A 13 -69.19 -45.97 15.34
CA PHE A 13 -70.64 -45.89 15.55
C PHE A 13 -70.99 -44.94 16.71
N LEU A 14 -71.90 -44.01 16.47
CA LEU A 14 -72.45 -43.08 17.47
C LEU A 14 -73.56 -43.76 18.27
N ALA A 15 -73.38 -43.91 19.58
CA ALA A 15 -74.39 -44.48 20.46
C ALA A 15 -74.57 -43.62 21.72
N GLU A 16 -75.82 -43.34 22.09
CA GLU A 16 -76.12 -42.71 23.37
C GLU A 16 -75.86 -43.69 24.53
N PRO A 17 -75.14 -43.28 25.57
CA PRO A 17 -74.89 -44.12 26.73
C PRO A 17 -76.18 -44.39 27.50
N ILE A 18 -76.47 -45.68 27.75
CA ILE A 18 -77.54 -46.09 28.67
C ILE A 18 -77.12 -45.84 30.12
N GLN A 19 -75.83 -46.05 30.42
CA GLN A 19 -75.29 -45.93 31.77
C GLN A 19 -73.76 -45.78 31.75
N ILE A 20 -73.23 -44.83 32.53
CA ILE A 20 -71.80 -44.65 32.77
C ILE A 20 -71.54 -44.91 34.27
N SER A 21 -70.71 -45.89 34.61
CA SER A 21 -70.35 -46.16 36.00
C SER A 21 -68.94 -46.74 36.12
N LYS A 22 -68.09 -46.17 36.99
CA LYS A 22 -66.76 -46.71 37.38
C LYS A 22 -65.93 -47.23 36.19
N GLY A 23 -65.66 -46.38 35.20
CA GLY A 23 -64.80 -46.71 34.05
C GLY A 23 -65.44 -47.63 32.99
N GLN A 24 -66.71 -47.99 33.15
CA GLN A 24 -67.46 -48.78 32.18
C GLN A 24 -68.64 -48.00 31.61
N VAL A 25 -68.79 -48.10 30.29
CA VAL A 25 -69.95 -47.55 29.56
C VAL A 25 -70.80 -48.70 29.03
N LYS A 26 -72.11 -48.61 29.23
CA LYS A 26 -73.10 -49.46 28.55
C LYS A 26 -73.82 -48.65 27.48
N VAL A 27 -73.78 -49.13 26.24
CA VAL A 27 -74.54 -48.60 25.11
C VAL A 27 -75.45 -49.68 24.53
N ASN A 28 -76.58 -49.28 23.92
CA ASN A 28 -77.43 -50.20 23.16
C ASN A 28 -76.87 -50.31 21.75
N ALA A 29 -76.34 -51.47 21.39
CA ALA A 29 -75.71 -51.68 20.10
C ALA A 29 -76.33 -52.87 19.36
N SER A 30 -77.61 -53.14 19.61
CA SER A 30 -78.39 -54.15 18.88
C SER A 30 -78.34 -53.99 17.36
N ARG A 31 -77.94 -52.81 16.85
CA ARG A 31 -77.77 -52.51 15.43
C ARG A 31 -76.33 -52.71 14.89
N TRP A 32 -75.33 -52.94 15.75
CA TRP A 32 -73.91 -52.97 15.37
C TRP A 32 -73.14 -54.09 16.10
N PRO A 33 -73.44 -55.37 15.79
CA PRO A 33 -72.87 -56.52 16.49
C PRO A 33 -71.37 -56.75 16.22
N GLU A 34 -70.75 -56.00 15.29
CA GLU A 34 -69.34 -56.16 14.90
C GLU A 34 -68.44 -54.96 15.31
N ALA A 35 -68.99 -53.99 16.05
CA ALA A 35 -68.23 -52.79 16.44
C ALA A 35 -67.03 -53.16 17.34
N LYS A 36 -65.83 -52.72 16.94
CA LYS A 36 -64.58 -52.89 17.71
C LYS A 36 -64.27 -51.70 18.62
N THR A 37 -64.71 -50.51 18.23
CA THR A 37 -64.57 -49.26 18.99
C THR A 37 -65.88 -48.49 18.92
N ILE A 38 -66.18 -47.72 19.97
CA ILE A 38 -67.35 -46.85 20.02
C ILE A 38 -66.96 -45.47 20.51
N SER A 39 -67.51 -44.43 19.88
CA SER A 39 -67.40 -43.05 20.37
C SER A 39 -68.56 -42.79 21.33
N VAL A 40 -68.25 -42.53 22.59
CA VAL A 40 -69.24 -42.23 23.63
C VAL A 40 -69.25 -40.73 23.83
N THR A 41 -70.41 -40.12 23.59
CA THR A 41 -70.62 -38.68 23.79
C THR A 41 -71.63 -38.51 24.92
N HIS A 42 -71.25 -37.77 25.97
CA HIS A 42 -72.16 -37.41 27.05
C HIS A 42 -72.60 -35.96 26.89
N HIS A 43 -73.91 -35.77 26.81
CA HIS A 43 -74.54 -34.46 26.92
C HIS A 43 -75.07 -34.26 28.33
N GLU A 44 -74.78 -33.12 28.94
CA GLU A 44 -75.39 -32.66 30.19
C GLU A 44 -76.05 -31.31 29.88
N ASP A 45 -77.35 -31.18 30.14
CA ASP A 45 -78.16 -29.99 29.83
C ASP A 45 -78.04 -29.46 28.38
N GLY A 46 -77.91 -30.37 27.42
CA GLY A 46 -77.79 -30.03 25.99
C GLY A 46 -76.40 -29.57 25.54
N ALA A 47 -75.46 -29.37 26.46
CA ALA A 47 -74.06 -29.11 26.15
C ALA A 47 -73.26 -30.42 26.10
N LEU A 48 -72.34 -30.52 25.14
CA LEU A 48 -71.47 -31.68 24.97
C LEU A 48 -70.34 -31.57 25.99
N THR A 49 -70.39 -32.36 27.07
CA THR A 49 -69.47 -32.18 28.22
C THR A 49 -68.29 -33.14 28.20
N ASN A 50 -68.41 -34.32 27.58
CA ASN A 50 -67.30 -35.27 27.43
C ASN A 50 -67.50 -36.16 26.20
N SER A 51 -66.45 -36.34 25.41
CA SER A 51 -66.36 -37.37 24.37
C SER A 51 -65.11 -38.24 24.58
N PHE A 52 -65.24 -39.55 24.42
CA PHE A 52 -64.11 -40.47 24.47
C PHE A 52 -64.36 -41.73 23.65
N ILE A 53 -63.28 -42.35 23.19
CA ILE A 53 -63.34 -43.68 22.57
C ILE A 53 -63.25 -44.74 23.65
N ALA A 54 -64.13 -45.73 23.55
CA ALA A 54 -64.05 -46.94 24.34
C ALA A 54 -63.85 -48.15 23.41
N GLU A 55 -62.94 -49.03 23.77
CA GLU A 55 -62.72 -50.28 23.04
C GLU A 55 -63.76 -51.30 23.51
N VAL A 56 -64.40 -51.98 22.55
CA VAL A 56 -65.47 -52.94 22.82
C VAL A 56 -64.86 -54.22 23.37
N THR A 57 -64.99 -54.44 24.67
CA THR A 57 -64.41 -55.61 25.36
C THR A 57 -65.35 -56.82 25.36
N THR A 58 -66.67 -56.62 25.29
CA THR A 58 -67.62 -57.75 25.17
C THR A 58 -68.96 -57.31 24.57
N ILE A 59 -69.53 -58.14 23.68
CA ILE A 59 -70.88 -57.98 23.12
C ILE A 59 -71.76 -59.14 23.60
N SER A 60 -72.82 -58.85 24.37
CA SER A 60 -73.77 -59.87 24.82
C SER A 60 -75.19 -59.32 24.88
N ASN A 61 -76.17 -60.05 24.37
CA ASN A 61 -77.59 -59.69 24.40
C ASN A 61 -77.90 -58.26 23.89
N GLY A 62 -77.24 -57.83 22.80
CA GLY A 62 -77.42 -56.49 22.22
C GLY A 62 -76.83 -55.34 23.03
N LYS A 63 -76.06 -55.62 24.09
CA LYS A 63 -75.37 -54.64 24.93
C LYS A 63 -73.85 -54.77 24.74
N ILE A 64 -73.20 -53.63 24.52
CA ILE A 64 -71.75 -53.52 24.48
C ILE A 64 -71.23 -53.14 25.88
N ARG A 65 -70.20 -53.85 26.33
CA ARG A 65 -69.32 -53.40 27.39
C ARG A 65 -68.05 -52.87 26.74
N ALA A 66 -67.69 -51.64 27.06
CA ALA A 66 -66.49 -51.01 26.55
C ALA A 66 -65.66 -50.43 27.71
N GLU A 67 -64.34 -50.56 27.61
CA GLU A 67 -63.39 -49.96 28.56
C GLU A 67 -62.83 -48.68 27.96
N LYS A 68 -62.70 -47.63 28.79
CA LYS A 68 -62.19 -46.32 28.36
C LYS A 68 -60.74 -46.47 27.92
N VAL A 69 -60.44 -46.19 26.66
CA VAL A 69 -59.08 -46.20 26.12
C VAL A 69 -58.73 -44.79 25.68
N SER A 70 -58.27 -43.97 26.62
CA SER A 70 -57.27 -42.92 26.35
C SER A 70 -56.84 -42.23 27.65
N PRO A 71 -55.52 -42.05 27.86
CA PRO A 71 -54.96 -41.33 29.00
C PRO A 71 -55.10 -39.80 28.83
N GLN A 72 -55.36 -39.12 29.95
CA GLN A 72 -55.03 -37.71 30.23
C GLN A 72 -55.28 -36.66 29.13
N GLY A 73 -56.44 -36.00 29.18
CA GLY A 73 -56.59 -34.58 28.79
C GLY A 73 -56.55 -34.21 27.30
N GLN A 74 -56.19 -35.12 26.40
CA GLN A 74 -56.16 -34.82 24.97
C GLN A 74 -57.52 -35.12 24.31
N ARG A 75 -58.09 -34.11 23.64
CA ARG A 75 -59.33 -34.23 22.88
C ARG A 75 -59.05 -34.96 21.57
N LEU A 76 -59.96 -35.85 21.18
CA LEU A 76 -59.99 -36.42 19.83
C LEU A 76 -60.53 -35.37 18.87
N VAL A 77 -59.79 -35.13 17.80
CA VAL A 77 -60.19 -34.24 16.72
C VAL A 77 -61.06 -35.01 15.74
N LEU A 78 -62.23 -34.47 15.40
CA LEU A 78 -63.19 -35.06 14.47
C LEU A 78 -63.42 -34.15 13.25
N PRO A 79 -63.87 -34.67 12.10
CA PRO A 79 -64.41 -33.84 11.04
C PRO A 79 -65.51 -32.93 11.57
N GLY A 80 -65.45 -31.64 11.21
CA GLY A 80 -66.28 -30.55 11.72
C GLY A 80 -65.61 -29.71 12.82
N ASP A 81 -64.60 -30.26 13.52
CA ASP A 81 -63.90 -29.53 14.58
C ASP A 81 -63.09 -28.37 14.02
N GLU A 82 -63.11 -27.25 14.74
CA GLU A 82 -62.21 -26.14 14.48
C GLU A 82 -60.99 -26.17 15.40
N LEU A 83 -59.81 -25.94 14.83
CA LEU A 83 -58.52 -25.94 15.52
C LEU A 83 -57.73 -24.69 15.18
N SER A 84 -56.98 -24.17 16.15
CA SER A 84 -55.92 -23.20 15.91
C SER A 84 -54.64 -23.98 15.62
N VAL A 85 -54.03 -23.73 14.47
CA VAL A 85 -52.82 -24.42 14.00
C VAL A 85 -51.82 -23.41 13.44
N THR A 86 -50.53 -23.72 13.50
CA THR A 86 -49.47 -22.89 12.91
C THR A 86 -48.75 -23.70 11.84
N ILE A 87 -48.64 -23.16 10.62
CA ILE A 87 -47.91 -23.81 9.55
C ILE A 87 -46.41 -23.72 9.85
N ASP A 88 -45.77 -24.86 10.09
CA ASP A 88 -44.36 -24.94 10.46
C ASP A 88 -43.53 -25.79 9.50
N THR A 89 -44.13 -26.55 8.58
CA THR A 89 -43.34 -27.47 7.76
C THR A 89 -43.80 -27.44 6.32
N ILE A 90 -42.86 -27.44 5.38
CA ILE A 90 -43.14 -27.72 3.97
C ILE A 90 -42.59 -29.10 3.61
N THR A 91 -43.45 -29.93 3.05
CA THR A 91 -43.07 -31.26 2.54
C THR A 91 -42.37 -31.13 1.20
N SER A 92 -41.68 -32.19 0.77
CA SER A 92 -41.04 -32.27 -0.56
C SER A 92 -41.99 -32.20 -1.76
N ARG A 93 -43.31 -32.06 -1.52
CA ARG A 93 -44.36 -31.88 -2.53
C ARG A 93 -44.96 -30.47 -2.49
N ASP A 94 -44.23 -29.50 -1.93
CA ASP A 94 -44.67 -28.12 -1.71
C ASP A 94 -46.01 -28.03 -0.97
N THR A 95 -46.27 -29.02 -0.11
CA THR A 95 -47.48 -29.06 0.71
C THR A 95 -47.10 -28.65 2.12
N LEU A 96 -47.76 -27.61 2.61
CA LEU A 96 -47.57 -27.07 3.93
C LEU A 96 -48.34 -27.87 4.98
N VAL A 97 -47.70 -28.02 6.13
CA VAL A 97 -48.14 -28.86 7.23
C VAL A 97 -48.07 -28.00 8.49
N ALA A 98 -49.12 -28.11 9.28
CA ALA A 98 -49.16 -27.54 10.61
C ALA A 98 -49.06 -28.66 11.65
N ASP A 99 -48.18 -28.51 12.63
CA ASP A 99 -48.11 -29.39 13.79
C ASP A 99 -49.32 -29.15 14.72
N VAL A 100 -49.81 -30.24 15.32
CA VAL A 100 -50.91 -30.22 16.30
C VAL A 100 -50.51 -31.05 17.50
N SER A 101 -49.68 -30.47 18.35
CA SER A 101 -49.18 -31.09 19.58
C SER A 101 -50.27 -31.40 20.63
N THR A 102 -51.49 -30.89 20.45
CA THR A 102 -52.59 -30.98 21.42
C THR A 102 -53.62 -32.08 21.12
N ALA A 103 -53.52 -32.75 19.97
CA ALA A 103 -54.50 -33.74 19.53
C ALA A 103 -54.02 -35.19 19.72
N ALA A 104 -54.89 -36.07 20.21
CA ALA A 104 -54.52 -37.46 20.49
C ALA A 104 -54.47 -38.38 19.24
N ASN A 105 -55.21 -38.03 18.18
CA ASN A 105 -55.45 -38.90 17.02
C ASN A 105 -54.96 -38.33 15.68
N ILE A 106 -54.37 -37.13 15.67
CA ILE A 106 -53.77 -36.53 14.49
C ILE A 106 -52.36 -36.07 14.82
N ASN A 107 -51.44 -36.32 13.92
CA ASN A 107 -50.03 -35.93 14.04
C ASN A 107 -49.76 -34.62 13.29
N CYS A 108 -50.60 -34.29 12.30
CA CYS A 108 -50.45 -33.08 11.52
C CYS A 108 -51.74 -32.69 10.80
N VAL A 109 -51.82 -31.42 10.43
CA VAL A 109 -52.92 -30.84 9.65
C VAL A 109 -52.40 -30.27 8.34
N TYR A 110 -53.12 -30.53 7.25
CA TYR A 110 -52.91 -29.93 5.93
C TYR A 110 -53.99 -28.87 5.68
N PRO A 111 -53.69 -27.58 5.91
CA PRO A 111 -54.58 -26.48 5.52
C PRO A 111 -54.52 -26.29 4.00
N ILE A 112 -55.64 -26.52 3.31
CA ILE A 112 -55.64 -26.56 1.83
C ILE A 112 -55.64 -25.17 1.19
N SER A 113 -56.19 -24.17 1.86
CA SER A 113 -56.45 -22.84 1.28
C SER A 113 -55.46 -21.74 1.68
N HIS A 114 -54.41 -22.03 2.45
CA HIS A 114 -53.38 -21.06 2.81
C HIS A 114 -51.97 -21.60 2.58
N ARG A 115 -51.05 -20.74 2.11
CA ARG A 115 -49.74 -21.16 1.58
C ARG A 115 -48.51 -20.45 2.17
N ASN A 116 -48.65 -19.88 3.35
CA ASN A 116 -47.56 -19.12 3.97
C ASN A 116 -46.97 -19.87 5.16
N LEU A 117 -45.64 -19.95 5.22
CA LEU A 117 -44.93 -20.51 6.36
C LEU A 117 -45.04 -19.56 7.56
N GLY A 118 -45.20 -20.12 8.76
CA GLY A 118 -45.41 -19.37 10.01
C GLY A 118 -46.84 -18.89 10.24
N ALA A 119 -47.75 -19.05 9.27
CA ALA A 119 -49.12 -18.57 9.41
C ALA A 119 -49.88 -19.29 10.54
N ALA A 120 -50.49 -18.51 11.42
CA ALA A 120 -51.41 -19.01 12.44
C ALA A 120 -52.84 -18.95 11.91
N LEU A 121 -53.52 -20.10 11.88
CA LEU A 121 -54.79 -20.29 11.20
C LEU A 121 -55.80 -20.91 12.15
N GLN A 122 -57.04 -20.44 12.08
CA GLN A 122 -58.19 -21.19 12.55
C GLN A 122 -58.71 -22.04 11.37
N VAL A 123 -58.68 -23.35 11.52
CA VAL A 123 -59.03 -24.30 10.45
C VAL A 123 -60.15 -25.23 10.89
N GLN A 124 -61.03 -25.61 9.96
CA GLN A 124 -62.06 -26.62 10.19
C GLN A 124 -61.65 -27.92 9.51
N ILE A 125 -61.53 -28.99 10.30
CA ILE A 125 -61.18 -30.31 9.78
C ILE A 125 -62.36 -30.84 8.99
N PHE A 126 -62.17 -31.26 7.74
CA PHE A 126 -63.24 -31.90 6.97
C PHE A 126 -62.96 -33.39 6.70
N GLN A 127 -61.70 -33.82 6.82
CA GLN A 127 -61.31 -35.21 6.62
C GLN A 127 -60.12 -35.61 7.50
N ILE A 128 -60.14 -36.83 8.01
CA ILE A 128 -59.01 -37.43 8.73
C ILE A 128 -58.67 -38.77 8.09
N SER A 129 -57.40 -39.01 7.78
CA SER A 129 -56.89 -40.26 7.21
C SER A 129 -55.54 -40.62 7.82
N ASN A 130 -55.40 -41.81 8.40
CA ASN A 130 -54.13 -42.33 8.93
C ASN A 130 -53.35 -41.30 9.79
N SER A 131 -54.03 -40.70 10.78
CA SER A 131 -53.49 -39.66 11.67
C SER A 131 -53.09 -38.34 11.01
N THR A 132 -53.50 -38.13 9.76
CA THR A 132 -53.38 -36.86 9.04
C THR A 132 -54.75 -36.22 8.91
N ALA A 133 -54.88 -34.94 9.27
CA ALA A 133 -56.11 -34.18 9.06
C ALA A 133 -55.98 -33.24 7.85
N TYR A 134 -57.04 -33.12 7.07
CA TYR A 134 -57.20 -32.13 6.02
C TYR A 134 -58.22 -31.10 6.48
N ALA A 135 -57.90 -29.83 6.30
CA ALA A 135 -58.67 -28.74 6.85
C ALA A 135 -58.84 -27.59 5.87
N ASP A 136 -60.00 -26.94 5.94
CA ASP A 136 -60.25 -25.67 5.29
C ASP A 136 -59.97 -24.53 6.27
N VAL A 137 -59.40 -23.44 5.77
CA VAL A 137 -59.11 -22.26 6.59
C VAL A 137 -60.40 -21.47 6.82
N VAL A 138 -60.78 -21.32 8.09
CA VAL A 138 -61.94 -20.54 8.55
C VAL A 138 -61.56 -19.08 8.71
N SER A 139 -60.42 -18.82 9.36
CA SER A 139 -59.87 -17.48 9.50
C SER A 139 -58.35 -17.51 9.63
N ILE A 140 -57.71 -16.43 9.19
CA ILE A 140 -56.27 -16.20 9.31
C ILE A 140 -56.06 -15.37 10.57
N LEU A 141 -55.40 -15.94 11.58
CA LEU A 141 -55.05 -15.25 12.82
C LEU A 141 -53.76 -14.45 12.63
N ASP A 142 -52.79 -15.06 11.96
CA ASP A 142 -51.54 -14.45 11.51
C ASP A 142 -51.26 -14.91 10.06
N PRO A 143 -51.06 -13.98 9.10
CA PRO A 143 -50.79 -14.33 7.71
C PRO A 143 -49.48 -15.07 7.47
N GLY A 144 -48.51 -15.01 8.39
CA GLY A 144 -47.16 -15.54 8.21
C GLY A 144 -46.35 -14.76 7.15
N VAL A 145 -45.28 -15.37 6.65
CA VAL A 145 -44.38 -14.77 5.65
C VAL A 145 -44.83 -15.15 4.25
N ASN A 146 -44.99 -14.19 3.32
CA ASN A 146 -45.23 -14.45 1.89
C ASN A 146 -43.96 -14.35 1.05
N VAL A 147 -43.98 -15.01 -0.11
CA VAL A 147 -43.01 -14.73 -1.18
C VAL A 147 -43.15 -13.29 -1.65
N ASN A 148 -42.02 -12.61 -1.80
CA ASN A 148 -41.82 -11.19 -2.06
C ASN A 148 -42.02 -10.25 -0.85
N ASP A 149 -42.33 -10.77 0.34
CA ASP A 149 -42.33 -9.93 1.53
C ASP A 149 -40.89 -9.46 1.85
N ARG A 150 -40.78 -8.20 2.27
CA ARG A 150 -39.56 -7.63 2.84
C ARG A 150 -39.64 -7.79 4.35
N VAL A 151 -38.65 -8.47 4.92
CA VAL A 151 -38.63 -8.86 6.33
C VAL A 151 -37.33 -8.39 6.97
N ASP A 152 -37.45 -7.90 8.20
CA ASP A 152 -36.32 -7.48 9.02
C ASP A 152 -35.63 -8.73 9.59
N VAL A 153 -34.33 -8.82 9.39
CA VAL A 153 -33.51 -9.98 9.77
C VAL A 153 -32.27 -9.56 10.54
N GLN A 154 -31.85 -10.40 11.49
CA GLN A 154 -30.60 -10.32 12.19
C GLN A 154 -29.57 -11.20 11.47
N LEU A 155 -28.56 -10.55 10.89
CA LEU A 155 -27.48 -11.19 10.14
C LEU A 155 -26.35 -11.61 11.08
N THR A 156 -25.84 -12.81 10.85
CA THR A 156 -24.59 -13.30 11.45
C THR A 156 -23.54 -13.44 10.37
N ARG A 157 -22.35 -12.85 10.58
CA ARG A 157 -21.26 -12.88 9.59
C ARG A 157 -20.89 -14.31 9.18
N GLY A 158 -20.74 -14.55 7.88
CA GLY A 158 -20.35 -15.86 7.34
C GLY A 158 -21.38 -16.97 7.57
N SER A 159 -22.61 -16.61 7.97
CA SER A 159 -23.74 -17.53 8.08
C SER A 159 -24.70 -17.26 6.94
N SER A 160 -25.07 -18.30 6.19
CA SER A 160 -26.17 -18.25 5.23
C SER A 160 -27.54 -18.32 5.90
N ILE A 161 -27.61 -18.36 7.23
CA ILE A 161 -28.85 -18.34 8.00
C ILE A 161 -28.91 -17.03 8.78
N ALA A 162 -29.93 -16.23 8.49
CA ALA A 162 -30.30 -15.04 9.24
C ALA A 162 -31.52 -15.33 10.12
N GLU A 163 -31.61 -14.69 11.28
CA GLU A 163 -32.77 -14.83 12.17
C GLU A 163 -33.79 -13.74 11.85
N PHE A 164 -35.09 -14.04 11.93
CA PHE A 164 -36.10 -12.97 11.83
C PHE A 164 -36.05 -12.11 13.10
N ILE A 165 -36.14 -10.78 12.96
CA ILE A 165 -36.16 -9.87 14.13
C ILE A 165 -37.53 -9.90 14.82
N ASP A 166 -38.60 -10.20 14.08
CA ASP A 166 -39.95 -10.37 14.62
C ASP A 166 -40.20 -11.83 14.97
N ASP A 167 -40.37 -12.11 16.27
CA ASP A 167 -40.66 -13.44 16.85
C ASP A 167 -41.96 -14.07 16.32
N ASN A 168 -42.83 -13.29 15.66
CA ASN A 168 -44.07 -13.79 15.04
C ASN A 168 -43.85 -14.37 13.63
N LEU A 169 -42.67 -14.15 13.04
CA LEU A 169 -42.31 -14.77 11.77
C LEU A 169 -41.81 -16.19 12.03
N ALA A 170 -42.11 -17.10 11.11
CA ALA A 170 -41.95 -18.55 11.21
C ALA A 170 -40.76 -19.05 12.06
N PRO A 171 -40.85 -20.22 12.72
CA PRO A 171 -39.80 -20.71 13.63
C PRO A 171 -38.45 -21.05 12.99
N PHE A 172 -38.25 -20.79 11.69
CA PHE A 172 -37.03 -21.05 10.95
C PHE A 172 -36.37 -19.73 10.55
N GLY A 173 -35.04 -19.70 10.53
CA GLY A 173 -34.30 -18.58 9.98
C GLY A 173 -34.54 -18.40 8.47
N CYS A 174 -34.20 -17.21 8.00
CA CYS A 174 -34.16 -16.80 6.60
C CYS A 174 -32.84 -17.28 5.98
N ARG A 175 -32.91 -18.23 5.03
CA ARG A 175 -31.72 -18.75 4.34
C ARG A 175 -31.35 -17.83 3.18
N LEU A 176 -30.22 -17.16 3.31
CA LEU A 176 -29.70 -16.21 2.35
C LEU A 176 -29.06 -16.90 1.15
N ASP A 177 -29.19 -16.27 -0.02
CA ASP A 177 -28.54 -16.65 -1.27
C ASP A 177 -27.01 -16.46 -1.26
N ARG A 178 -26.51 -15.64 -0.32
CA ARG A 178 -25.09 -15.35 -0.10
C ARG A 178 -24.78 -15.16 1.38
N GLU A 179 -23.54 -15.46 1.78
CA GLU A 179 -23.05 -15.18 3.13
C GLU A 179 -22.79 -13.66 3.29
N PRO A 180 -23.32 -13.01 4.34
CA PRO A 180 -23.09 -11.60 4.57
C PRO A 180 -21.66 -11.36 5.08
N THR A 181 -21.06 -10.27 4.61
CA THR A 181 -19.70 -9.82 4.98
C THR A 181 -19.66 -9.12 6.34
N ALA A 182 -20.80 -8.63 6.83
CA ALA A 182 -20.98 -7.97 8.12
C ALA A 182 -22.19 -8.55 8.87
N GLY A 183 -22.18 -8.44 10.21
CA GLY A 183 -23.32 -8.79 11.07
C GLY A 183 -24.25 -7.60 11.33
N GLY A 184 -25.41 -7.86 11.95
CA GLY A 184 -26.33 -6.79 12.36
C GLY A 184 -27.71 -6.85 11.73
N PRO A 185 -28.56 -5.83 11.95
CA PRO A 185 -29.89 -5.76 11.36
C PRO A 185 -29.82 -5.50 9.84
N GLY A 186 -30.67 -6.19 9.08
CA GLY A 186 -30.83 -6.02 7.64
C GLY A 186 -32.25 -6.29 7.19
N VAL A 187 -32.50 -6.11 5.89
CA VAL A 187 -33.78 -6.41 5.25
C VAL A 187 -33.54 -7.44 4.16
N ALA A 188 -34.26 -8.55 4.25
CA ALA A 188 -34.24 -9.60 3.24
C ALA A 188 -35.60 -9.68 2.54
N ARG A 189 -35.60 -10.06 1.25
CA ARG A 189 -36.80 -10.37 0.50
C ARG A 189 -36.97 -11.87 0.43
N VAL A 190 -38.15 -12.36 0.79
CA VAL A 190 -38.47 -13.78 0.71
C VAL A 190 -38.64 -14.18 -0.75
N THR A 191 -37.86 -15.15 -1.23
CA THR A 191 -37.91 -15.62 -2.61
C THR A 191 -38.64 -16.94 -2.78
N GLY A 192 -38.74 -17.72 -1.70
CA GLY A 192 -39.41 -19.01 -1.74
C GLY A 192 -39.39 -19.75 -0.41
N TYR A 193 -39.81 -21.00 -0.46
CA TYR A 193 -39.78 -21.93 0.66
C TYR A 193 -39.14 -23.24 0.20
N SER A 194 -38.39 -23.87 1.08
CA SER A 194 -37.79 -25.19 0.85
C SER A 194 -38.00 -26.08 2.07
N THR A 195 -37.71 -27.37 1.96
CA THR A 195 -37.73 -28.29 3.10
C THR A 195 -36.75 -27.90 4.22
N GLN A 196 -35.87 -26.92 3.99
CA GLN A 196 -34.94 -26.39 4.98
C GLN A 196 -35.40 -25.06 5.62
N GLY A 197 -36.52 -24.48 5.18
CA GLY A 197 -37.06 -23.22 5.69
C GLY A 197 -37.33 -22.18 4.61
N THR A 198 -37.38 -20.91 5.01
CA THR A 198 -37.63 -19.76 4.14
C THR A 198 -36.36 -19.41 3.35
N GLU A 199 -36.49 -19.27 2.03
CA GLU A 199 -35.40 -18.79 1.16
C GLU A 199 -35.54 -17.28 0.94
N CYS A 200 -34.42 -16.57 1.01
CA CYS A 200 -34.40 -15.12 0.96
C CYS A 200 -33.23 -14.56 0.14
N ASP A 201 -33.45 -13.41 -0.49
CA ASP A 201 -32.42 -12.55 -1.06
C ASP A 201 -32.14 -11.39 -0.10
N LEU A 202 -30.87 -11.14 0.22
CA LEU A 202 -30.50 -9.97 1.03
C LEU A 202 -30.60 -8.68 0.20
N GLU A 203 -31.51 -7.77 0.56
CA GLU A 203 -31.74 -6.51 -0.18
C GLU A 203 -31.02 -5.30 0.42
N GLU A 204 -31.13 -5.10 1.74
CA GLU A 204 -30.52 -3.96 2.44
C GLU A 204 -29.78 -4.46 3.68
N THR A 205 -28.63 -3.84 3.96
CA THR A 205 -27.89 -4.02 5.19
C THR A 205 -27.79 -2.67 5.87
N VAL A 206 -28.32 -2.56 7.09
CA VAL A 206 -27.95 -1.44 7.95
C VAL A 206 -26.61 -1.84 8.56
N CYS A 207 -25.52 -1.44 7.91
CA CYS A 207 -24.16 -1.73 8.36
C CYS A 207 -23.92 -1.10 9.75
N GLN A 208 -24.28 -1.83 10.80
CA GLN A 208 -23.70 -1.59 12.11
C GLN A 208 -22.35 -2.28 12.08
N LEU A 209 -21.30 -1.48 11.94
CA LEU A 209 -19.93 -1.97 12.02
C LEU A 209 -19.77 -2.76 13.32
N GLN A 210 -19.28 -3.99 13.24
CA GLN A 210 -19.00 -4.82 14.40
C GLN A 210 -17.49 -5.10 14.51
N ILE A 211 -17.03 -5.29 15.74
CA ILE A 211 -15.67 -5.77 15.98
C ILE A 211 -15.50 -7.13 15.27
N GLY A 212 -14.42 -7.24 14.50
CA GLY A 212 -14.07 -8.38 13.69
C GLY A 212 -14.47 -8.25 12.22
N ASP A 213 -15.37 -7.33 11.84
CA ASP A 213 -15.75 -7.15 10.45
C ASP A 213 -14.54 -6.81 9.57
N ARG A 214 -14.54 -7.29 8.33
CA ARG A 214 -13.41 -7.15 7.40
C ARG A 214 -13.87 -6.40 6.16
N TYR A 215 -13.19 -5.31 5.86
CA TYR A 215 -13.47 -4.48 4.68
C TYR A 215 -12.19 -4.23 3.91
N GLU A 216 -12.28 -4.17 2.59
CA GLU A 216 -11.14 -3.69 1.79
C GLU A 216 -11.09 -2.17 1.90
N MET A 217 -9.90 -1.62 2.07
CA MET A 217 -9.68 -0.20 2.26
C MET A 217 -8.40 0.21 1.56
N MET A 218 -8.35 1.45 1.08
CA MET A 218 -7.09 2.02 0.63
C MET A 218 -6.23 2.36 1.85
N VAL A 219 -5.00 1.87 1.85
CA VAL A 219 -4.00 2.18 2.88
C VAL A 219 -2.78 2.83 2.25
N ASN A 220 -2.10 3.67 3.01
CA ASN A 220 -0.89 4.35 2.58
C ASN A 220 0.26 4.02 3.52
N ARG A 221 1.43 3.69 2.96
CA ARG A 221 2.59 3.25 3.74
C ARG A 221 2.98 4.30 4.79
N GLY A 222 3.15 3.83 6.02
CA GLY A 222 3.55 4.66 7.16
C GLY A 222 2.43 5.55 7.70
N ILE A 223 1.21 5.46 7.14
CA ILE A 223 0.03 6.16 7.63
C ILE A 223 -0.77 5.22 8.52
N SER A 224 -1.21 5.73 9.68
CA SER A 224 -2.03 5.00 10.67
C SER A 224 -3.53 5.16 10.41
N GLU A 225 -3.92 5.35 9.16
CA GLU A 225 -5.31 5.55 8.75
C GLU A 225 -5.55 4.80 7.44
N ALA A 226 -6.70 4.14 7.37
CA ALA A 226 -7.24 3.50 6.19
C ALA A 226 -8.49 4.23 5.73
N ILE A 227 -8.64 4.38 4.42
CA ILE A 227 -9.79 5.05 3.81
C ILE A 227 -10.64 3.96 3.16
N PRO A 228 -11.90 3.76 3.59
CA PRO A 228 -12.77 2.77 2.97
C PRO A 228 -12.95 3.09 1.48
N SER A 229 -12.88 2.06 0.62
CA SER A 229 -12.92 2.22 -0.84
C SER A 229 -14.30 2.06 -1.46
N TRP A 230 -15.37 1.97 -0.66
CA TRP A 230 -16.73 1.62 -1.12
C TRP A 230 -17.80 2.62 -0.65
N ASP A 231 -18.84 2.75 -1.47
CA ASP A 231 -20.08 3.51 -1.18
C ASP A 231 -20.88 2.95 0.02
N GLU A 232 -20.58 1.72 0.46
CA GLU A 232 -21.30 0.99 1.53
C GLU A 232 -20.88 1.40 2.95
N ALA A 233 -19.76 2.14 3.11
CA ALA A 233 -19.31 2.66 4.40
C ALA A 233 -20.02 3.98 4.76
N ILE A 234 -21.35 3.99 4.71
CA ILE A 234 -22.16 5.18 5.03
C ILE A 234 -21.92 5.54 6.51
N GLY A 235 -21.14 6.58 6.76
CA GLY A 235 -20.84 7.10 8.10
C GLY A 235 -19.41 6.88 8.60
N VAL A 236 -18.53 6.21 7.85
CA VAL A 236 -17.11 6.04 8.21
C VAL A 236 -16.21 6.77 7.22
N GLU A 237 -15.68 7.93 7.61
CA GLU A 237 -14.73 8.67 6.77
C GLU A 237 -13.35 8.01 6.72
N SER A 238 -12.92 7.40 7.82
CA SER A 238 -11.62 6.74 7.96
C SER A 238 -11.62 5.74 9.11
N VAL A 239 -10.77 4.72 9.01
CA VAL A 239 -10.48 3.78 10.09
C VAL A 239 -9.05 3.98 10.57
N ALA A 240 -8.87 4.22 11.87
CA ALA A 240 -7.55 4.32 12.47
C ALA A 240 -6.90 2.93 12.53
N LEU A 241 -5.69 2.80 12.00
CA LEU A 241 -4.96 1.54 12.00
C LEU A 241 -4.16 1.37 13.29
N ASN A 242 -4.28 0.18 13.90
CA ASN A 242 -3.53 -0.21 15.10
C ASN A 242 -2.00 -0.07 14.90
N GLU A 243 -1.54 -0.30 13.68
CA GLU A 243 -0.16 -0.10 13.26
C GLU A 243 -0.14 0.63 11.91
N PRO A 244 0.87 1.49 11.66
CA PRO A 244 1.02 2.13 10.34
C PRO A 244 1.12 1.09 9.23
N SER A 245 0.45 1.34 8.10
CA SER A 245 0.47 0.40 6.98
C SER A 245 1.89 0.16 6.45
N ALA A 246 2.20 -1.10 6.12
CA ALA A 246 3.47 -1.49 5.52
C ALA A 246 3.53 -1.23 4.01
N ALA A 247 2.39 -0.98 3.34
CA ALA A 247 2.32 -0.73 1.91
C ALA A 247 1.30 0.38 1.54
N SER A 248 1.37 0.85 0.29
CA SER A 248 0.43 1.81 -0.28
C SER A 248 -0.45 1.13 -1.35
N THR A 249 -1.49 0.42 -0.95
CA THR A 249 -2.35 -0.38 -1.85
C THR A 249 -3.74 -0.54 -1.21
N THR A 250 -4.63 -1.29 -1.85
CA THR A 250 -5.84 -1.82 -1.21
C THR A 250 -5.47 -2.95 -0.24
N ALA A 251 -6.06 -2.96 0.95
CA ALA A 251 -5.83 -3.95 1.98
C ALA A 251 -7.12 -4.31 2.71
N THR A 252 -7.23 -5.56 3.16
CA THR A 252 -8.32 -6.02 4.01
C THR A 252 -8.03 -5.62 5.45
N VAL A 253 -8.83 -4.70 5.98
CA VAL A 253 -8.76 -4.20 7.36
C VAL A 253 -9.85 -4.88 8.19
N GLU A 254 -9.45 -5.55 9.26
CA GLU A 254 -10.34 -6.10 10.28
C GLU A 254 -10.57 -5.04 11.37
N LEU A 255 -11.83 -4.70 11.65
CA LEU A 255 -12.19 -3.75 12.69
C LEU A 255 -11.90 -4.33 14.07
N THR A 256 -11.22 -3.57 14.92
CA THR A 256 -10.88 -3.98 16.29
C THR A 256 -11.67 -3.22 17.35
N GLU A 257 -12.21 -2.05 17.02
CA GLU A 257 -13.03 -1.22 17.90
C GLU A 257 -14.00 -0.37 17.07
N VAL A 258 -15.23 -0.19 17.54
CA VAL A 258 -16.30 0.53 16.81
C VAL A 258 -17.17 1.40 17.75
N GLU A 259 -16.63 1.85 18.88
CA GLU A 259 -17.36 2.73 19.80
C GLU A 259 -17.29 4.20 19.33
N ASP A 260 -16.56 5.05 20.07
CA ASP A 260 -16.41 6.48 19.76
C ASP A 260 -15.47 6.74 18.56
N SER A 261 -14.67 5.74 18.17
CA SER A 261 -13.80 5.77 17.00
C SER A 261 -13.69 4.37 16.39
N VAL A 262 -13.55 4.31 15.07
CA VAL A 262 -13.38 3.03 14.37
C VAL A 262 -11.89 2.75 14.23
N THR A 263 -11.41 1.68 14.87
CA THR A 263 -10.02 1.20 14.74
C THR A 263 -9.99 -0.15 14.03
N GLY A 264 -8.87 -0.46 13.38
CA GLY A 264 -8.70 -1.74 12.70
C GLY A 264 -7.26 -2.16 12.51
N LYS A 265 -7.08 -3.41 12.10
CA LYS A 265 -5.78 -4.00 11.77
C LYS A 265 -5.78 -4.47 10.33
N VAL A 266 -4.72 -4.15 9.59
CA VAL A 266 -4.50 -4.75 8.27
C VAL A 266 -4.22 -6.24 8.43
N THR A 267 -5.07 -7.07 7.82
CA THR A 267 -4.97 -8.54 7.85
C THR A 267 -4.36 -9.09 6.56
N GLU A 268 -4.56 -8.41 5.45
CA GLU A 268 -4.10 -8.85 4.13
C GLU A 268 -3.93 -7.64 3.22
N TYR A 269 -2.92 -7.66 2.35
CA TYR A 269 -2.76 -6.68 1.28
C TYR A 269 -3.20 -7.30 -0.04
N GLN A 270 -3.87 -6.53 -0.89
CA GLN A 270 -4.17 -6.95 -2.25
C GLN A 270 -3.00 -6.68 -3.20
N ASN A 271 -3.02 -7.36 -4.34
CA ASN A 271 -2.00 -7.25 -5.40
C ASN A 271 -0.58 -7.51 -4.91
N VAL A 272 -0.43 -8.31 -3.84
CA VAL A 272 0.88 -8.69 -3.36
C VAL A 272 1.49 -9.63 -4.41
N PRO A 273 2.65 -9.29 -4.99
CA PRO A 273 3.24 -10.11 -6.04
C PRO A 273 3.59 -11.50 -5.51
N GLU A 274 3.37 -12.50 -6.36
CA GLU A 274 3.65 -13.89 -6.05
C GLU A 274 5.15 -14.17 -6.02
N VAL A 275 5.56 -15.10 -5.15
CA VAL A 275 6.96 -15.55 -5.07
C VAL A 275 7.32 -16.32 -6.33
N GLY A 276 8.50 -16.04 -6.89
CA GLY A 276 8.99 -16.61 -8.14
C GLY A 276 8.60 -15.81 -9.38
N THR A 277 7.86 -14.71 -9.24
CA THR A 277 7.54 -13.81 -10.35
C THR A 277 8.66 -12.80 -10.61
N TYR A 278 8.78 -12.36 -11.86
CA TYR A 278 9.82 -11.45 -12.33
C TYR A 278 9.18 -10.16 -12.83
N HIS A 279 9.67 -9.02 -12.34
CA HIS A 279 9.13 -7.71 -12.66
C HIS A 279 10.22 -6.77 -13.11
N ARG A 280 9.99 -6.05 -14.20
CA ARG A 280 10.90 -5.01 -14.69
C ARG A 280 10.55 -3.69 -14.02
N LEU A 281 11.46 -3.17 -13.19
CA LEU A 281 11.23 -1.99 -12.38
C LEU A 281 12.40 -1.00 -12.49
N PRO A 282 12.15 0.31 -12.38
CA PRO A 282 13.21 1.29 -12.25
C PRO A 282 13.91 1.14 -10.89
N VAL A 283 15.23 1.21 -10.91
CA VAL A 283 16.12 1.17 -9.75
C VAL A 283 17.07 2.36 -9.76
N GLU A 284 17.39 2.87 -8.59
CA GLU A 284 18.44 3.85 -8.38
C GLU A 284 19.67 3.17 -7.76
N ARG A 285 20.86 3.66 -8.10
CA ARG A 285 22.11 3.16 -7.50
C ARG A 285 22.05 3.26 -5.98
N SER A 286 22.49 2.21 -5.31
CA SER A 286 22.44 2.02 -3.86
C SER A 286 21.05 1.88 -3.25
N GLN A 287 19.98 1.84 -4.06
CA GLN A 287 18.63 1.59 -3.58
C GLN A 287 18.53 0.17 -3.00
N LYS A 288 17.87 0.05 -1.84
CA LYS A 288 17.62 -1.23 -1.15
C LYS A 288 16.14 -1.64 -1.18
N THR A 289 15.25 -0.75 -1.62
CA THR A 289 13.81 -1.02 -1.66
C THR A 289 13.22 -0.40 -2.91
N VAL A 290 12.55 -1.21 -3.72
CA VAL A 290 11.73 -0.75 -4.86
C VAL A 290 10.25 -0.90 -4.53
N PHE A 291 9.39 -0.38 -5.40
CA PHE A 291 7.94 -0.49 -5.24
C PHE A 291 7.32 -1.12 -6.49
N LEU A 292 6.48 -2.12 -6.27
CA LEU A 292 5.63 -2.73 -7.28
C LEU A 292 4.18 -2.54 -6.83
N ASP A 293 3.40 -1.76 -7.58
CA ASP A 293 2.00 -1.46 -7.26
C ASP A 293 1.80 -1.00 -5.80
N GLY A 294 2.73 -0.17 -5.32
CA GLY A 294 2.74 0.35 -3.94
C GLY A 294 3.16 -0.64 -2.85
N ILE A 295 3.44 -1.90 -3.21
CA ILE A 295 4.06 -2.89 -2.34
C ILE A 295 5.59 -2.69 -2.31
N PRO A 296 6.20 -2.44 -1.13
CA PRO A 296 7.65 -2.42 -1.01
C PRO A 296 8.27 -3.81 -1.23
N ILE A 297 9.29 -3.86 -2.09
CA ILE A 297 10.15 -5.02 -2.29
C ILE A 297 11.56 -4.67 -1.80
N GLN A 298 12.01 -5.29 -0.71
CA GLN A 298 13.36 -5.18 -0.19
C GLN A 298 14.32 -6.04 -1.01
N LEU A 299 15.31 -5.39 -1.59
CA LEU A 299 16.34 -6.04 -2.37
C LEU A 299 17.36 -6.75 -1.45
N VAL A 300 17.71 -7.99 -1.79
CA VAL A 300 18.73 -8.79 -1.08
C VAL A 300 20.08 -8.05 -1.06
N SER A 301 20.44 -7.43 -2.18
CA SER A 301 21.59 -6.55 -2.34
C SER A 301 21.13 -5.17 -2.79
N LYS A 302 21.92 -4.13 -2.49
CA LYS A 302 21.65 -2.79 -3.03
C LYS A 302 21.85 -2.82 -4.54
N SER A 303 21.06 -2.03 -5.27
CA SER A 303 21.28 -1.85 -6.72
C SER A 303 22.66 -1.25 -6.98
N GLU A 304 23.37 -1.76 -7.98
CA GLU A 304 24.71 -1.31 -8.34
C GLU A 304 24.67 -0.16 -9.36
N VAL A 305 23.56 -0.05 -10.09
CA VAL A 305 23.33 0.95 -11.14
C VAL A 305 22.01 1.69 -10.93
N THR A 306 21.88 2.85 -11.57
CA THR A 306 20.57 3.50 -11.81
C THR A 306 20.10 3.13 -13.21
N GLY A 307 18.85 2.68 -13.35
CA GLY A 307 18.30 2.23 -14.64
C GLY A 307 17.07 1.34 -14.43
N GLU A 308 16.83 0.42 -15.36
CA GLU A 308 15.80 -0.61 -15.21
C GLU A 308 16.43 -1.95 -14.85
N ALA A 309 15.79 -2.70 -13.96
CA ALA A 309 16.23 -4.02 -13.53
C ALA A 309 15.07 -5.02 -13.54
N THR A 310 15.36 -6.28 -13.89
CA THR A 310 14.45 -7.40 -13.60
C THR A 310 14.66 -7.82 -12.16
N ILE A 311 13.57 -7.83 -11.39
CA ILE A 311 13.55 -8.21 -9.98
C ILE A 311 12.70 -9.45 -9.84
N GLU A 312 13.32 -10.53 -9.37
CA GLU A 312 12.63 -11.74 -8.94
C GLU A 312 12.13 -11.57 -7.51
N VAL A 313 10.86 -11.83 -7.27
CA VAL A 313 10.29 -11.84 -5.91
C VAL A 313 10.66 -13.18 -5.25
N THR A 314 11.45 -13.13 -4.18
CA THR A 314 12.07 -14.34 -3.60
C THR A 314 11.40 -14.83 -2.32
N GLY A 315 10.58 -14.02 -1.64
CA GLY A 315 9.87 -14.45 -0.44
C GLY A 315 9.39 -13.33 0.49
N GLY A 316 9.10 -13.69 1.74
CA GLY A 316 8.68 -12.77 2.82
C GLY A 316 7.20 -12.42 2.81
N GLU A 317 6.65 -11.94 3.92
CA GLU A 317 5.38 -11.19 3.93
C GLU A 317 5.62 -9.75 3.43
N VAL A 318 4.61 -8.88 3.38
CA VAL A 318 4.84 -7.46 3.04
C VAL A 318 5.62 -6.79 4.19
N PRO A 319 6.78 -6.15 3.96
CA PRO A 319 7.46 -5.91 2.67
C PRO A 319 8.12 -7.17 2.08
N ARG A 320 7.87 -7.45 0.80
CA ARG A 320 8.42 -8.64 0.11
C ARG A 320 9.93 -8.56 -0.02
N ALA A 321 10.59 -9.71 -0.12
CA ALA A 321 11.99 -9.82 -0.52
C ALA A 321 12.11 -9.99 -2.03
N GLY A 322 13.12 -9.37 -2.63
CA GLY A 322 13.42 -9.50 -4.06
C GLY A 322 14.91 -9.53 -4.35
N ARG A 323 15.27 -10.09 -5.49
CA ARG A 323 16.64 -10.16 -6.01
C ARG A 323 16.68 -9.57 -7.40
N ILE A 324 17.64 -8.68 -7.65
CA ILE A 324 17.92 -8.24 -9.02
C ILE A 324 18.57 -9.42 -9.76
N THR A 325 17.95 -9.86 -10.85
CA THR A 325 18.47 -10.95 -11.68
C THR A 325 19.16 -10.44 -12.94
N GLU A 326 18.79 -9.26 -13.42
CA GLU A 326 19.31 -8.66 -14.64
C GLU A 326 19.13 -7.13 -14.59
N TYR A 327 20.06 -6.39 -15.19
CA TYR A 327 19.91 -4.96 -15.47
C TYR A 327 19.73 -4.74 -16.96
N HIS A 328 18.91 -3.77 -17.34
CA HIS A 328 18.55 -3.45 -18.72
C HIS A 328 19.11 -2.10 -19.15
N GLY A 329 19.34 -1.95 -20.45
CA GLY A 329 19.82 -0.68 -21.03
C GLY A 329 21.22 -0.30 -20.58
N LEU A 330 22.02 -1.29 -20.18
CA LEU A 330 23.43 -1.07 -19.87
C LEU A 330 24.21 -0.68 -21.13
N PRO A 331 25.29 0.10 -21.00
CA PRO A 331 26.16 0.42 -22.13
C PRO A 331 26.80 -0.83 -22.75
N ASP A 332 26.87 -0.86 -24.09
CA ASP A 332 27.53 -1.95 -24.81
C ASP A 332 29.06 -1.77 -24.83
N VAL A 333 29.79 -2.90 -24.80
CA VAL A 333 31.23 -2.92 -25.06
C VAL A 333 31.53 -2.36 -26.46
N GLY A 334 32.58 -1.54 -26.57
CA GLY A 334 32.94 -0.77 -27.76
C GLY A 334 32.23 0.58 -27.86
N THR A 335 31.29 0.88 -26.96
CA THR A 335 30.66 2.21 -26.93
C THR A 335 31.65 3.25 -26.44
N SER A 336 31.88 4.28 -27.26
CA SER A 336 32.66 5.45 -26.88
C SER A 336 31.76 6.61 -26.45
N LYS A 337 32.06 7.22 -25.31
CA LYS A 337 31.39 8.44 -24.83
C LYS A 337 32.40 9.49 -24.39
N MET A 338 32.07 10.74 -24.69
CA MET A 338 32.82 11.88 -24.19
C MET A 338 32.35 12.21 -22.77
N VAL A 339 33.27 12.15 -21.82
CA VAL A 339 33.01 12.45 -20.40
C VAL A 339 33.96 13.52 -19.90
N THR A 340 33.53 14.28 -18.88
CA THR A 340 34.41 15.24 -18.20
C THR A 340 34.96 14.59 -16.93
N MET A 341 36.27 14.54 -16.80
CA MET A 341 36.97 13.87 -15.71
C MET A 341 37.88 14.84 -14.96
N ARG A 342 38.18 14.48 -13.72
CA ARG A 342 39.21 15.13 -12.91
C ARG A 342 40.50 14.30 -12.98
N GLN A 343 41.63 14.98 -12.88
CA GLN A 343 42.93 14.35 -12.80
C GLN A 343 42.99 13.42 -11.57
N GLY A 344 43.49 12.21 -11.77
CA GLY A 344 43.56 11.16 -10.75
C GLY A 344 42.25 10.39 -10.53
N GLN A 345 41.17 10.74 -11.24
CA GLN A 345 39.90 10.00 -11.16
C GLN A 345 40.04 8.64 -11.85
N ASP A 346 39.61 7.58 -11.17
CA ASP A 346 39.69 6.16 -11.57
C ASP A 346 38.32 5.53 -11.87
N PHE A 347 37.23 6.28 -11.76
CA PHE A 347 35.89 5.84 -12.18
C PHE A 347 35.02 7.01 -12.66
N VAL A 348 34.01 6.75 -13.48
CA VAL A 348 33.00 7.73 -13.90
C VAL A 348 31.59 7.12 -13.83
N ILE A 349 30.55 7.94 -13.76
CA ILE A 349 29.16 7.47 -13.86
C ILE A 349 28.63 7.88 -15.23
N ILE A 350 28.26 6.90 -16.05
CA ILE A 350 27.67 7.10 -17.37
C ILE A 350 26.26 6.51 -17.34
N ASP A 351 25.26 7.37 -17.58
CA ASP A 351 23.83 6.99 -17.55
C ASP A 351 23.41 6.21 -16.29
N GLY A 352 23.99 6.55 -15.14
CA GLY A 352 23.69 5.86 -13.87
C GLY A 352 24.49 4.59 -13.60
N VAL A 353 25.34 4.16 -14.54
CA VAL A 353 26.23 3.00 -14.42
C VAL A 353 27.64 3.46 -14.04
N PRO A 354 28.24 2.94 -12.95
CA PRO A 354 29.63 3.20 -12.63
C PRO A 354 30.54 2.43 -13.59
N ILE A 355 31.47 3.15 -14.23
CA ILE A 355 32.52 2.62 -15.11
C ILE A 355 33.86 2.86 -14.41
N GLU A 356 34.55 1.80 -14.02
CA GLU A 356 35.94 1.85 -13.54
C GLU A 356 36.87 2.08 -14.73
N LEU A 357 37.99 2.77 -14.51
CA LEU A 357 38.95 3.06 -15.55
C LEU A 357 40.15 2.13 -15.46
N GLU A 358 40.65 1.63 -16.60
CA GLU A 358 41.91 0.88 -16.64
C GLU A 358 43.11 1.70 -16.11
N SER A 359 43.04 3.03 -16.29
CA SER A 359 44.03 3.97 -15.80
C SER A 359 43.36 5.27 -15.35
N GLN A 360 43.95 5.91 -14.33
CA GLN A 360 43.47 7.19 -13.85
C GLN A 360 43.56 8.26 -14.93
N SER A 361 42.60 9.18 -14.95
CA SER A 361 42.65 10.32 -15.87
C SER A 361 43.87 11.19 -15.58
N GLU A 362 44.68 11.48 -16.61
CA GLU A 362 45.89 12.28 -16.45
C GLU A 362 45.63 13.80 -16.54
N ILE A 363 44.42 14.21 -16.93
CA ILE A 363 44.02 15.61 -17.10
C ILE A 363 42.74 15.93 -16.31
N ASN A 364 42.49 17.22 -16.04
CA ASN A 364 41.17 17.72 -15.69
C ASN A 364 40.50 18.22 -16.97
N GLY A 365 39.59 17.46 -17.57
CA GLY A 365 39.05 17.85 -18.88
C GLY A 365 38.13 16.83 -19.50
N LYS A 366 37.84 17.02 -20.78
CA LYS A 366 37.04 16.10 -21.58
C LYS A 366 37.93 14.98 -22.12
N VAL A 367 37.46 13.75 -22.00
CA VAL A 367 38.11 12.56 -22.56
C VAL A 367 37.09 11.72 -23.32
N SER A 368 37.55 11.06 -24.38
CA SER A 368 36.81 9.93 -24.97
C SER A 368 37.09 8.70 -24.12
N LEU A 369 36.03 8.11 -23.58
CA LEU A 369 36.09 6.84 -22.86
C LEU A 369 35.40 5.77 -23.70
N GLU A 370 36.11 4.69 -24.03
CA GLU A 370 35.55 3.49 -24.64
C GLU A 370 35.32 2.42 -23.57
N ILE A 371 34.17 1.77 -23.58
CA ILE A 371 33.88 0.66 -22.67
C ILE A 371 34.50 -0.60 -23.25
N VAL A 372 35.48 -1.17 -22.55
CA VAL A 372 36.29 -2.30 -23.04
C VAL A 372 35.88 -3.63 -22.42
N GLU A 373 35.30 -3.61 -21.22
CA GLU A 373 34.75 -4.80 -20.57
C GLU A 373 33.35 -4.51 -20.02
N GLY A 374 32.42 -5.43 -20.30
CA GLY A 374 31.03 -5.38 -19.85
C GLY A 374 30.75 -6.39 -18.75
N GLY A 375 29.74 -6.13 -17.94
CA GLY A 375 29.50 -6.82 -16.67
C GLY A 375 29.81 -5.89 -15.51
N LEU A 376 29.15 -6.04 -14.36
CA LEU A 376 29.41 -5.17 -13.21
C LEU A 376 30.61 -5.73 -12.41
N PRO A 377 31.68 -4.93 -12.17
CA PRO A 377 31.87 -3.53 -12.58
C PRO A 377 32.27 -3.40 -14.07
N PHE A 378 31.76 -2.36 -14.74
CA PHE A 378 32.15 -2.06 -16.12
C PHE A 378 33.54 -1.43 -16.15
N ILE A 379 34.34 -1.74 -17.17
CA ILE A 379 35.69 -1.18 -17.33
C ILE A 379 35.75 -0.33 -18.60
N GLY A 380 36.27 0.88 -18.46
CA GLY A 380 36.48 1.83 -19.54
C GLY A 380 37.97 2.15 -19.74
N GLN A 381 38.35 2.37 -20.99
CA GLN A 381 39.66 2.83 -21.40
C GLN A 381 39.56 4.25 -21.94
N ILE A 382 40.44 5.14 -21.47
CA ILE A 382 40.58 6.47 -22.06
C ILE A 382 41.28 6.31 -23.41
N THR A 383 40.57 6.60 -24.51
CA THR A 383 41.10 6.47 -25.87
C THR A 383 41.65 7.79 -26.41
N GLU A 384 41.14 8.92 -25.92
CA GLU A 384 41.54 10.25 -26.39
C GLU A 384 41.38 11.30 -25.29
N TYR A 385 42.33 12.22 -25.24
CA TYR A 385 42.27 13.43 -24.42
C TYR A 385 41.90 14.62 -25.31
N HIS A 386 40.78 15.27 -25.03
CA HIS A 386 40.31 16.42 -25.81
C HIS A 386 40.83 17.74 -25.25
N GLY A 387 41.04 18.72 -26.13
CA GLY A 387 41.52 20.05 -25.75
C GLY A 387 43.00 20.08 -25.36
N LEU A 388 43.75 19.04 -25.74
CA LEU A 388 45.20 19.11 -25.73
C LEU A 388 45.67 20.12 -26.79
N PRO A 389 46.72 20.91 -26.50
CA PRO A 389 47.27 21.85 -27.47
C PRO A 389 48.02 21.09 -28.58
N ASP A 390 48.05 21.64 -29.78
CA ASP A 390 48.67 20.99 -30.95
C ASP A 390 50.20 21.05 -30.89
N VAL A 391 50.89 20.07 -31.50
CA VAL A 391 52.35 20.13 -31.66
C VAL A 391 52.74 21.41 -32.43
N GLY A 392 53.65 22.19 -31.84
CA GLY A 392 54.09 23.47 -32.39
C GLY A 392 53.24 24.68 -31.98
N GLU A 393 52.08 24.46 -31.33
CA GLU A 393 51.27 25.53 -30.75
C GLU A 393 52.07 26.33 -29.72
N ILE A 394 51.83 27.65 -29.69
CA ILE A 394 52.43 28.53 -28.69
C ILE A 394 51.37 28.94 -27.68
N ILE A 395 51.57 28.52 -26.43
CA ILE A 395 50.64 28.75 -25.34
C ILE A 395 51.17 29.88 -24.44
N ASP A 396 50.32 30.87 -24.16
CA ASP A 396 50.60 31.92 -23.18
C ASP A 396 50.12 31.50 -21.78
N CYS A 397 51.05 31.29 -20.84
CA CYS A 397 50.72 30.87 -19.48
C CYS A 397 51.55 31.59 -18.42
N ARG A 398 51.10 31.59 -17.16
CA ARG A 398 51.88 32.10 -16.03
C ARG A 398 52.63 30.94 -15.38
N VAL A 399 53.94 31.07 -15.22
CA VAL A 399 54.79 30.04 -14.59
C VAL A 399 55.52 30.62 -13.40
N ASP A 400 55.68 29.79 -12.36
CA ASP A 400 56.40 30.19 -11.17
C ASP A 400 57.90 29.97 -11.32
N ARG A 401 58.70 30.81 -10.65
CA ARG A 401 60.16 30.73 -10.73
C ARG A 401 60.65 29.36 -10.22
N GLY A 402 61.55 28.74 -10.97
CA GLY A 402 62.17 27.46 -10.65
C GLY A 402 61.30 26.23 -10.98
N THR A 403 60.08 26.43 -11.46
CA THR A 403 59.21 25.32 -11.87
C THR A 403 59.49 24.90 -13.31
N SER A 404 59.27 23.61 -13.59
CA SER A 404 59.35 23.01 -14.94
C SER A 404 58.01 22.37 -15.34
N GLN A 405 56.94 22.76 -14.67
CA GLN A 405 55.60 22.22 -14.87
C GLN A 405 54.56 23.29 -14.54
N VAL A 406 53.48 23.32 -15.32
CA VAL A 406 52.31 24.17 -15.12
C VAL A 406 51.05 23.40 -15.52
N THR A 407 49.89 23.76 -14.99
CA THR A 407 48.60 23.20 -15.44
C THR A 407 47.86 24.27 -16.24
N ILE A 408 47.54 23.97 -17.50
CA ILE A 408 46.85 24.88 -18.43
C ILE A 408 45.53 24.23 -18.79
N ASP A 409 44.41 24.88 -18.47
CA ASP A 409 43.05 24.38 -18.70
C ASP A 409 42.85 22.93 -18.23
N GLY A 410 43.50 22.59 -17.10
CA GLY A 410 43.42 21.26 -16.50
C GLY A 410 44.41 20.23 -17.05
N VAL A 411 45.17 20.56 -18.09
CA VAL A 411 46.21 19.71 -18.68
C VAL A 411 47.57 20.01 -18.03
N PRO A 412 48.27 19.01 -17.46
CA PRO A 412 49.63 19.20 -16.97
C PRO A 412 50.59 19.35 -18.16
N VAL A 413 51.32 20.47 -18.21
CA VAL A 413 52.35 20.77 -19.20
C VAL A 413 53.71 20.81 -18.52
N GLN A 414 54.60 19.90 -18.92
CA GLN A 414 55.99 19.87 -18.48
C GLN A 414 56.86 20.61 -19.50
N PHE A 415 57.73 21.50 -19.03
CA PHE A 415 58.57 22.30 -19.93
C PHE A 415 60.03 22.37 -19.48
N SER A 416 60.91 22.56 -20.46
CA SER A 416 62.35 22.72 -20.25
C SER A 416 62.89 23.88 -21.10
N PRO A 417 63.85 24.68 -20.58
CA PRO A 417 64.38 24.67 -19.21
C PRO A 417 63.36 25.16 -18.16
N PRO A 418 63.58 24.92 -16.85
CA PRO A 418 62.74 25.47 -15.78
C PRO A 418 62.66 26.99 -15.85
N SER A 419 61.55 27.58 -15.42
CA SER A 419 61.33 29.02 -15.52
C SER A 419 62.36 29.79 -14.68
N LEU A 420 63.03 30.75 -15.30
CA LEU A 420 64.00 31.62 -14.62
C LEU A 420 63.33 32.83 -13.96
N VAL A 421 62.10 33.16 -14.38
CA VAL A 421 61.31 34.29 -13.90
C VAL A 421 60.02 33.77 -13.25
N GLY A 422 59.53 34.46 -12.23
CA GLY A 422 58.25 34.12 -11.61
C GLY A 422 57.16 35.08 -12.03
N GLU A 423 55.92 34.63 -12.02
CA GLU A 423 54.73 35.48 -12.08
C GLU A 423 54.51 36.26 -13.39
N LEU A 424 55.33 36.07 -14.41
CA LEU A 424 55.18 36.69 -15.74
C LEU A 424 54.40 35.76 -16.68
N LYS A 425 53.76 36.36 -17.69
CA LYS A 425 53.27 35.57 -18.82
C LYS A 425 54.49 35.09 -19.60
N SER A 426 54.55 33.79 -19.82
CA SER A 426 55.55 33.01 -20.55
C SER A 426 54.89 32.35 -21.76
N ARG A 427 55.68 32.11 -22.81
CA ARG A 427 55.27 31.39 -24.02
C ARG A 427 55.93 30.02 -24.05
N LEU A 428 55.10 28.99 -24.08
CA LEU A 428 55.53 27.60 -24.22
C LEU A 428 55.21 27.13 -25.65
N ARG A 429 56.18 26.52 -26.34
CA ARG A 429 55.95 25.83 -27.60
C ARG A 429 55.74 24.34 -27.33
N VAL A 430 54.60 23.79 -27.70
CA VAL A 430 54.33 22.36 -27.53
C VAL A 430 55.25 21.53 -28.44
N LEU A 431 55.85 20.50 -27.85
CA LEU A 431 56.73 19.54 -28.51
C LEU A 431 56.06 18.18 -28.67
N ASP A 432 55.24 17.78 -27.68
CA ASP A 432 54.58 16.48 -27.63
C ASP A 432 53.27 16.60 -26.84
N VAL A 433 52.22 15.91 -27.29
CA VAL A 433 50.84 16.06 -26.82
C VAL A 433 50.40 14.99 -25.81
N GLY A 434 51.20 13.96 -25.57
CA GLY A 434 50.90 12.97 -24.52
C GLY A 434 50.97 13.60 -23.12
N PRO A 435 49.98 13.41 -22.22
CA PRO A 435 50.06 13.95 -20.87
C PRO A 435 51.22 13.28 -20.07
N PRO A 436 51.99 14.04 -19.27
CA PRO A 436 52.02 15.50 -19.27
C PRO A 436 52.58 16.04 -20.59
N VAL A 437 51.85 16.98 -21.20
CA VAL A 437 52.22 17.61 -22.48
C VAL A 437 53.62 18.20 -22.35
N ARG A 438 54.51 17.89 -23.29
CA ARG A 438 55.88 18.41 -23.25
C ARG A 438 55.97 19.69 -24.07
N ALA A 439 56.59 20.71 -23.51
CA ALA A 439 56.79 21.98 -24.18
C ALA A 439 58.23 22.53 -23.98
N GLU A 440 58.63 23.46 -24.84
CA GLU A 440 59.83 24.27 -24.68
C GLU A 440 59.44 25.68 -24.26
N LEU A 441 60.13 26.23 -23.26
CA LEU A 441 59.98 27.64 -22.90
C LEU A 441 60.70 28.50 -23.93
N ILE A 442 59.95 29.22 -24.77
CA ILE A 442 60.52 29.97 -25.90
C ILE A 442 60.70 31.48 -25.62
N ASP A 443 59.82 32.13 -24.86
CA ASP A 443 59.89 33.58 -24.59
C ASP A 443 59.13 34.03 -23.33
N TYR A 444 59.47 35.21 -22.81
CA TYR A 444 58.72 35.94 -21.78
C TYR A 444 57.99 37.14 -22.44
N PRO A 445 56.78 36.98 -23.01
CA PRO A 445 56.07 38.03 -23.77
C PRO A 445 55.84 39.35 -23.04
N THR A 446 56.01 39.38 -21.72
CA THR A 446 55.85 40.61 -20.90
C THR A 446 57.13 41.42 -20.74
N LEU A 447 58.28 40.95 -21.22
CA LEU A 447 59.54 41.68 -21.15
C LEU A 447 59.96 42.05 -22.58
N GLN A 448 59.92 43.35 -22.90
CA GLN A 448 60.35 43.84 -24.21
C GLN A 448 61.77 44.40 -24.15
N GLU A 449 62.57 44.13 -25.18
CA GLU A 449 63.83 44.84 -25.37
C GLU A 449 63.57 46.36 -25.38
N GLY A 450 64.37 47.10 -24.62
CA GLY A 450 64.21 48.54 -24.43
C GLY A 450 63.32 48.95 -23.26
N GLU A 451 62.54 48.04 -22.66
CA GLU A 451 61.75 48.30 -21.45
C GLU A 451 62.67 48.63 -20.26
N THR A 452 62.21 49.48 -19.34
CA THR A 452 62.97 49.82 -18.12
C THR A 452 62.26 49.29 -16.89
N VAL A 453 62.95 48.41 -16.16
CA VAL A 453 62.42 47.75 -14.95
C VAL A 453 63.16 48.23 -13.71
N ARG A 454 62.49 48.21 -12.55
CA ARG A 454 63.16 48.44 -11.26
C ARG A 454 63.81 47.15 -10.80
N ALA A 455 65.05 47.25 -10.35
CA ALA A 455 65.83 46.10 -9.90
C ALA A 455 66.80 46.52 -8.80
N LYS A 456 67.26 45.57 -8.01
CA LYS A 456 68.30 45.76 -7.01
C LYS A 456 69.59 45.09 -7.44
N VAL A 457 70.68 45.86 -7.53
CA VAL A 457 72.01 45.31 -7.83
C VAL A 457 72.47 44.40 -6.69
N ASP A 458 72.93 43.20 -7.03
CA ASP A 458 73.43 42.21 -6.09
C ASP A 458 74.66 42.76 -5.33
N SER A 459 74.63 42.68 -4.00
CA SER A 459 75.72 43.19 -3.15
C SER A 459 77.02 42.41 -3.31
N ASN A 460 76.92 41.16 -3.75
CA ASN A 460 78.06 40.25 -3.91
C ASN A 460 78.54 40.17 -5.35
N ASN A 461 77.74 40.66 -6.32
CA ASN A 461 78.11 40.67 -7.73
C ASN A 461 77.50 41.87 -8.47
N PHE A 462 78.30 42.92 -8.66
CA PHE A 462 77.84 44.14 -9.34
C PHE A 462 77.58 43.98 -10.84
N THR A 463 77.81 42.80 -11.43
CA THR A 463 77.34 42.50 -12.80
C THR A 463 75.93 41.90 -12.83
N VAL A 464 75.28 41.75 -11.67
CA VAL A 464 73.95 41.15 -11.57
C VAL A 464 72.99 42.10 -10.86
N ALA A 465 71.78 42.24 -11.38
CA ALA A 465 70.66 42.88 -10.71
C ALA A 465 69.46 41.92 -10.62
N HIS A 466 68.62 42.08 -9.60
CA HIS A 466 67.42 41.29 -9.40
C HIS A 466 66.21 42.21 -9.53
N ALA A 467 65.33 41.95 -10.50
CA ALA A 467 64.15 42.78 -10.73
C ALA A 467 63.21 42.77 -9.52
N ASP A 468 62.75 43.95 -9.08
CA ASP A 468 61.86 44.12 -7.93
C ASP A 468 60.48 43.53 -8.18
N LYS A 469 60.05 43.51 -9.46
CA LYS A 469 58.79 42.93 -9.92
C LYS A 469 59.09 41.74 -10.83
N GLY A 470 58.55 40.57 -10.48
CA GLY A 470 58.80 39.30 -11.21
C GLY A 470 60.04 38.52 -10.75
N ASN A 471 60.84 39.07 -9.83
CA ASN A 471 61.95 38.38 -9.14
C ASN A 471 62.92 37.64 -10.07
N TYR A 472 63.38 38.27 -11.15
CA TYR A 472 64.30 37.66 -12.10
C TYR A 472 65.68 38.31 -12.12
N ARG A 473 66.69 37.51 -12.46
CA ARG A 473 68.08 37.93 -12.61
C ARG A 473 68.25 38.66 -13.93
N ILE A 474 68.90 39.81 -13.89
CA ILE A 474 69.32 40.60 -15.05
C ILE A 474 70.84 40.66 -15.01
N ASP A 475 71.48 40.09 -16.04
CA ASP A 475 72.92 40.24 -16.22
C ASP A 475 73.19 41.61 -16.84
N LEU A 476 73.99 42.40 -16.14
CA LEU A 476 74.28 43.77 -16.53
C LEU A 476 75.37 43.77 -17.60
N VAL A 477 75.10 44.43 -18.73
CA VAL A 477 76.07 44.59 -19.82
C VAL A 477 77.28 45.42 -19.38
N GLU A 478 77.13 46.22 -18.33
CA GLU A 478 78.18 47.01 -17.68
C GLU A 478 78.07 46.83 -16.17
N GLN A 479 79.21 46.64 -15.49
CA GLN A 479 79.26 46.50 -14.04
C GLN A 479 78.67 47.75 -13.34
N ALA A 480 77.74 47.54 -12.43
CA ALA A 480 77.19 48.61 -11.60
C ALA A 480 78.25 49.18 -10.65
N LYS A 481 78.16 50.49 -10.38
CA LYS A 481 79.07 51.21 -9.48
C LYS A 481 78.95 50.82 -8.00
N LYS A 482 77.77 50.34 -7.58
CA LYS A 482 77.45 49.94 -6.21
C LYS A 482 76.16 49.11 -6.15
N ALA A 483 76.00 48.34 -5.07
CA ALA A 483 74.74 47.72 -4.70
C ALA A 483 73.70 48.80 -4.35
N ALA A 484 72.61 48.86 -5.10
CA ALA A 484 71.55 49.84 -4.94
C ALA A 484 70.31 49.43 -5.73
N ASP A 485 69.17 50.04 -5.40
CA ASP A 485 67.99 50.00 -6.25
C ASP A 485 68.24 50.86 -7.48
N VAL A 486 68.00 50.29 -8.66
CA VAL A 486 68.33 50.85 -9.97
C VAL A 486 67.15 50.71 -10.91
N ARG A 487 67.15 51.54 -11.96
CA ARG A 487 66.36 51.30 -13.15
C ARG A 487 67.25 50.65 -14.20
N VAL A 488 66.87 49.47 -14.67
CA VAL A 488 67.62 48.72 -15.68
C VAL A 488 66.82 48.72 -16.96
N ARG A 489 67.41 49.26 -18.04
CA ARG A 489 66.85 49.14 -19.38
C ARG A 489 67.25 47.78 -19.96
N LEU A 490 66.29 46.95 -20.31
CA LEU A 490 66.53 45.63 -20.90
C LEU A 490 67.15 45.83 -22.28
N VAL A 491 68.30 45.21 -22.49
CA VAL A 491 69.09 45.29 -23.73
C VAL A 491 68.83 44.08 -24.61
N SER A 492 68.69 42.90 -24.01
CA SER A 492 68.24 41.71 -24.71
C SER A 492 67.45 40.80 -23.79
N VAL A 493 66.35 40.24 -24.29
CA VAL A 493 65.50 39.32 -23.55
C VAL A 493 65.40 38.04 -24.35
N THR A 494 65.98 36.95 -23.84
CA THR A 494 65.92 35.62 -24.48
C THR A 494 65.56 34.57 -23.43
N ALA A 495 65.16 33.38 -23.89
CA ALA A 495 64.92 32.24 -23.00
C ALA A 495 66.13 31.88 -22.11
N LYS A 496 67.36 32.15 -22.58
CA LYS A 496 68.61 31.78 -21.90
C LYS A 496 69.15 32.86 -20.96
N GLN A 497 68.88 34.13 -21.24
CA GLN A 497 69.47 35.26 -20.53
C GLN A 497 68.65 36.54 -20.71
N ILE A 498 68.60 37.35 -19.66
CA ILE A 498 68.08 38.72 -19.68
C ILE A 498 69.26 39.66 -19.45
N LEU A 499 69.61 40.43 -20.48
CA LEU A 499 70.67 41.42 -20.44
C LEU A 499 70.08 42.81 -20.20
N GLY A 500 70.73 43.61 -19.35
CA GLY A 500 70.25 44.95 -19.03
C GLY A 500 71.36 45.97 -18.86
N LYS A 501 71.06 47.24 -19.10
CA LYS A 501 71.94 48.37 -18.84
C LYS A 501 71.35 49.23 -17.73
N VAL A 502 72.16 49.54 -16.71
CA VAL A 502 71.74 50.46 -15.64
C VAL A 502 71.49 51.84 -16.26
N ASN A 503 70.25 52.28 -16.21
CA ASN A 503 69.78 53.54 -16.78
C ASN A 503 69.71 54.66 -15.71
N GLY A 504 69.74 54.29 -14.43
CA GLY A 504 69.83 55.25 -13.33
C GLY A 504 69.79 54.59 -11.96
N TYR A 505 70.42 55.22 -10.96
CA TYR A 505 70.31 54.83 -9.56
C TYR A 505 69.11 55.52 -8.93
N LEU A 506 68.25 54.76 -8.24
CA LEU A 506 67.18 55.35 -7.47
C LEU A 506 67.80 55.97 -6.22
N SER A 507 67.66 57.28 -6.05
CA SER A 507 68.02 57.91 -4.79
C SER A 507 67.06 57.39 -3.71
N LEU A 508 67.60 56.74 -2.68
CA LEU A 508 66.88 56.57 -1.41
C LEU A 508 66.44 57.97 -0.99
N GLY A 509 65.13 58.24 -1.08
CA GLY A 509 64.56 59.49 -0.61
C GLY A 509 64.96 59.66 0.84
N SER A 510 65.68 60.75 1.12
CA SER A 510 66.07 61.17 2.45
C SER A 510 64.82 61.29 3.32
N THR A 511 64.70 60.38 4.28
CA THR A 511 63.94 60.61 5.50
C THR A 511 64.53 61.82 6.22
N GLY A 512 63.73 62.88 6.35
CA GLY A 512 63.86 63.91 7.39
C GLY A 512 64.39 65.28 6.95
N GLN A 513 63.53 66.30 6.95
CA GLN A 513 63.60 67.36 7.97
C GLN A 513 62.39 68.29 7.96
N ASN A 514 62.02 68.67 9.18
CA ASN A 514 60.87 69.47 9.61
C ASN A 514 60.87 70.92 9.11
N ILE A 515 59.68 71.47 8.81
CA ILE A 515 59.29 72.82 9.24
C ILE A 515 57.83 72.76 9.69
N GLY A 516 57.58 73.12 10.96
CA GLY A 516 56.29 73.02 11.62
C GLY A 516 55.36 74.22 11.46
N ARG A 517 54.11 74.00 11.88
CA ARG A 517 53.13 74.95 12.44
C ARG A 517 52.01 74.10 13.04
N SER A 518 52.06 73.84 14.34
CA SER A 518 51.36 74.57 15.42
C SER A 518 49.84 74.37 15.47
N HIS A 519 49.43 73.81 16.61
CA HIS A 519 48.20 74.03 17.38
C HIS A 519 47.14 72.92 17.46
N THR A 520 47.04 72.42 18.70
CA THR A 520 45.83 72.05 19.49
C THR A 520 45.02 70.86 18.98
N GLY A 521 44.71 69.82 19.76
CA GLY A 521 44.84 69.58 21.19
C GLY A 521 44.01 68.33 21.55
N ASN A 522 44.21 67.86 22.78
CA ASN A 522 43.37 66.94 23.56
C ASN A 522 43.23 65.48 23.12
N SER A 523 44.00 64.65 23.85
CA SER A 523 43.57 63.56 24.74
C SER A 523 42.75 62.35 24.23
N PRO A 524 42.94 61.19 24.90
CA PRO A 524 42.82 59.86 24.31
C PRO A 524 41.53 59.14 24.72
N PHE A 525 41.08 58.13 23.98
CA PHE A 525 40.33 57.01 24.56
C PHE A 525 40.32 55.78 23.64
N THR A 526 40.04 54.67 24.29
CA THR A 526 40.22 53.26 23.98
C THR A 526 39.19 52.64 23.02
N SER A 527 39.51 51.41 22.59
CA SER A 527 38.61 50.23 22.45
C SER A 527 37.25 50.38 21.77
N GLY A 528 36.96 49.51 20.82
CA GLY A 528 35.56 49.19 20.50
C GLY A 528 35.38 48.34 19.25
N ASP A 529 34.92 47.12 19.48
CA ASP A 529 34.33 46.20 18.51
C ASP A 529 33.41 46.86 17.47
N SER A 530 33.25 46.24 16.30
CA SER A 530 31.98 45.58 15.96
C SER A 530 31.89 45.04 14.54
N LYS A 531 31.38 43.81 14.52
CA LYS A 531 30.62 43.05 13.53
C LYS A 531 29.95 43.77 12.34
N ASN A 532 29.68 42.90 11.36
CA ASN A 532 28.57 42.85 10.39
C ASN A 532 28.76 43.61 9.06
N LYS A 533 28.62 42.91 7.92
CA LYS A 533 27.31 42.58 7.33
C LYS A 533 27.45 41.74 6.05
N GLU A 534 26.58 40.73 5.94
CA GLU A 534 26.13 40.13 4.68
C GLU A 534 25.55 41.19 3.72
N ILE A 535 25.69 40.96 2.42
CA ILE A 535 24.75 41.45 1.40
C ILE A 535 24.50 40.32 0.41
N THR A 536 23.29 39.78 0.48
CA THR A 536 22.58 39.04 -0.58
C THR A 536 22.12 40.02 -1.66
N GLY A 537 22.18 39.58 -2.92
CA GLY A 537 21.61 40.31 -4.06
C GLY A 537 21.09 39.33 -5.11
N LYS A 538 19.76 39.25 -5.25
CA LYS A 538 19.01 38.48 -6.25
C LYS A 538 18.10 39.45 -7.01
N LYS A 539 17.94 39.21 -8.32
CA LYS A 539 16.96 39.69 -9.34
C LYS A 539 17.73 40.10 -10.61
N LEU A 540 17.35 39.71 -11.82
CA LEU A 540 16.06 39.24 -12.37
C LEU A 540 16.15 37.83 -12.94
#